data_AF-A0AAU1KUI9-F1
#
_entry.id   AF-A0AAU1KUI9-F1
#
_cell.length_a   1.000
_cell.length_b   1.000
_cell.length_c   1.000
_cell.angle_alpha   90.00
_cell.angle_beta   90.00
_cell.angle_gamma   90.00
#
_symmetry.space_group_name_H-M   'P 1'
#
loop_
_entity.id
_entity.type
_entity.pdbx_description
1 polymer ?
#
loop_
_entity_poly.entity_id
_entity_poly.type
_entity_poly.pdbx_seq_one_letter_code
_entity_poly.pdbx_strand_id
1 'polypeptide(L)'
;MTVGSPIQTAPVCPAGLSRRARSFVEADGIRVERQDLRRHREVWIAHGIPAAEADRAAAFQDRWGGLALPPAPFHEGGPRVLEAACPQGSAAEGWSFDAGECRVSMAYGFAIGPDGAFGIDADRWTPLHASTDGWVESLALAAHARRWATTVTRITGEAVDTLDLDGHEPVPEVQGVTDTWWRGEDSLIAVYRGEAVGLGAPRCLEAHVYGGLDAWGRHCTY
;
A
#
# COMPACT_ATOMS: atom_id res chain seq x y z
N MET A 1 36.54 -22.26 3.82
CA MET A 1 35.45 -22.16 2.83
C MET A 1 34.15 -22.19 3.59
N THR A 2 33.58 -21.02 3.85
CA THR A 2 32.32 -20.89 4.60
C THR A 2 31.20 -21.05 3.59
N VAL A 3 30.38 -22.10 3.76
CA VAL A 3 29.21 -22.35 2.92
C VAL A 3 28.24 -21.21 3.18
N GLY A 4 28.03 -20.35 2.17
CA GLY A 4 27.02 -19.30 2.20
C GLY A 4 25.66 -19.94 2.43
N SER A 5 24.88 -19.40 3.37
CA SER A 5 23.50 -19.82 3.58
C SER A 5 22.73 -19.66 2.26
N PRO A 6 21.85 -20.61 1.89
CA PRO A 6 21.09 -20.51 0.66
C PRO A 6 20.27 -19.21 0.68
N ILE A 7 20.39 -18.42 -0.38
CA ILE A 7 19.52 -17.25 -0.62
C ILE A 7 18.10 -17.79 -0.65
N GLN A 8 17.30 -17.41 0.34
CA GLN A 8 15.90 -17.79 0.42
C GLN A 8 15.17 -17.02 -0.69
N THR A 9 14.94 -17.70 -1.82
CA THR A 9 14.40 -17.11 -3.06
C THR A 9 12.89 -16.94 -3.05
N ALA A 10 12.18 -17.61 -2.13
CA ALA A 10 10.74 -17.41 -1.93
C ALA A 10 10.50 -16.26 -0.94
N PRO A 11 9.63 -15.28 -1.26
CA PRO A 11 9.29 -14.21 -0.34
C PRO A 11 8.72 -14.81 0.95
N VAL A 12 9.37 -14.59 2.09
CA VAL A 12 8.72 -14.83 3.39
C VAL A 12 7.67 -13.75 3.53
N CYS A 13 6.41 -14.16 3.49
CA CYS A 13 5.28 -13.26 3.62
C CYS A 13 5.22 -12.69 5.04
N PRO A 14 5.01 -11.36 5.20
CA PRO A 14 4.76 -10.76 6.49
C PRO A 14 3.57 -11.41 7.21
N ALA A 15 3.72 -11.69 8.51
CA ALA A 15 2.64 -12.21 9.35
C ALA A 15 1.47 -11.21 9.42
N GLY A 16 0.26 -11.69 9.73
CA GLY A 16 -0.94 -10.83 9.89
C GLY A 16 -1.75 -10.59 8.61
N LEU A 17 -1.17 -10.84 7.44
CA LEU A 17 -1.90 -10.77 6.17
C LEU A 17 -2.94 -11.90 6.03
N SER A 18 -4.05 -11.58 5.38
CA SER A 18 -5.05 -12.53 4.90
C SER A 18 -4.41 -13.56 4.00
N ARG A 19 -5.09 -14.69 3.81
CA ARG A 19 -4.55 -15.76 2.94
C ARG A 19 -4.41 -15.28 1.49
N ARG A 20 -5.34 -14.45 1.00
CA ARG A 20 -5.27 -13.83 -0.33
C ARG A 20 -4.02 -12.98 -0.49
N ALA A 21 -3.79 -12.03 0.43
CA ALA A 21 -2.62 -11.16 0.37
C ALA A 21 -1.32 -11.95 0.53
N ARG A 22 -1.30 -12.99 1.36
CA ARG A 22 -0.16 -13.88 1.48
C ARG A 22 0.16 -14.60 0.18
N SER A 23 -0.84 -15.23 -0.44
CA SER A 23 -0.65 -15.92 -1.72
C SER A 23 -0.21 -14.95 -2.83
N PHE A 24 -0.72 -13.72 -2.85
CA PHE A 24 -0.28 -12.68 -3.78
C PHE A 24 1.20 -12.31 -3.58
N VAL A 25 1.62 -12.06 -2.34
CA VAL A 25 3.03 -11.74 -2.03
C VAL A 25 3.95 -12.91 -2.37
N GLU A 26 3.56 -14.15 -2.06
CA GLU A 26 4.36 -15.35 -2.32
C GLU A 26 4.48 -15.68 -3.82
N ALA A 27 3.41 -15.47 -4.59
CA ALA A 27 3.37 -15.79 -6.02
C ALA A 27 3.99 -14.69 -6.89
N ASP A 28 3.71 -13.42 -6.57
CA ASP A 28 4.00 -12.29 -7.45
C ASP A 28 5.04 -11.31 -6.88
N GLY A 29 5.40 -11.46 -5.60
CA GLY A 29 6.40 -10.63 -4.95
C GLY A 29 7.83 -11.02 -5.30
N ILE A 30 8.70 -10.01 -5.48
CA ILE A 30 10.14 -10.18 -5.69
C ILE A 30 10.87 -9.59 -4.49
N ARG A 31 11.77 -10.36 -3.89
CA ARG A 31 12.69 -9.86 -2.84
C ARG A 31 14.00 -9.39 -3.47
N VAL A 32 14.36 -8.14 -3.19
CA VAL A 32 15.65 -7.54 -3.50
C VAL A 32 16.47 -7.33 -2.24
N GLU A 33 17.75 -7.00 -2.40
CA GLU A 33 18.62 -6.68 -1.26
C GLU A 33 18.05 -5.49 -0.48
N ARG A 34 17.97 -5.66 0.85
CA ARG A 34 17.47 -4.63 1.77
C ARG A 34 18.63 -4.04 2.57
N GLN A 35 18.59 -2.73 2.79
CA GLN A 35 19.53 -2.09 3.69
C GLN A 35 19.20 -2.40 5.16
N ASP A 36 20.22 -2.52 6.00
CA ASP A 36 20.07 -2.68 7.46
C ASP A 36 20.08 -1.30 8.13
N LEU A 37 18.89 -0.72 8.31
CA LEU A 37 18.74 0.64 8.86
C LEU A 37 19.18 0.77 10.31
N ARG A 38 19.33 -0.33 11.05
CA ARG A 38 19.83 -0.29 12.43
C ARG A 38 21.23 0.32 12.53
N ARG A 39 22.01 0.24 11.45
CA ARG A 39 23.36 0.85 11.35
C ARG A 39 23.32 2.37 11.41
N HIS A 40 22.20 2.99 11.05
CA HIS A 40 22.03 4.44 11.04
C HIS A 40 21.41 4.98 12.34
N ARG A 41 20.95 4.10 13.23
CA ARG A 41 20.19 4.47 14.44
C ARG A 41 20.89 5.53 15.29
N GLU A 42 22.15 5.31 15.65
CA GLU A 42 22.89 6.26 16.50
C GLU A 42 23.12 7.60 15.80
N VAL A 43 23.37 7.56 14.49
CA VAL A 43 23.54 8.77 13.67
C VAL A 43 22.23 9.56 13.64
N TRP A 44 21.09 8.90 13.41
CA TRP A 44 19.79 9.56 13.41
C TRP A 44 19.44 10.19 14.76
N ILE A 45 19.71 9.50 15.87
CA ILE A 45 19.51 10.05 17.22
C ILE A 45 20.39 11.27 17.46
N ALA A 46 21.65 11.23 17.01
CA ALA A 46 22.54 12.39 17.11
C ALA A 46 22.04 13.61 16.31
N HIS A 47 21.23 13.39 15.27
CA HIS A 47 20.57 14.44 14.47
C HIS A 47 19.19 14.84 15.00
N GLY A 48 18.80 14.38 16.20
CA GLY A 48 17.56 14.79 16.86
C GLY A 48 16.33 13.95 16.49
N ILE A 49 16.50 12.86 15.74
CA ILE A 49 15.41 11.91 15.48
C ILE A 49 15.16 11.08 16.75
N PRO A 50 13.92 10.99 17.26
CA PRO A 50 13.62 10.18 18.42
C PRO A 50 13.97 8.70 18.18
N ALA A 51 14.53 8.06 19.20
CA ALA A 51 14.89 6.65 19.14
C ALA A 51 13.72 5.75 18.69
N ALA A 52 12.50 6.05 19.16
CA ALA A 52 11.29 5.33 18.77
C ALA A 52 11.00 5.40 17.26
N GLU A 53 11.29 6.52 16.61
CA GLU A 53 11.06 6.71 15.18
C GLU A 53 12.12 6.00 14.34
N ALA A 54 13.38 6.03 14.79
CA ALA A 54 14.45 5.22 14.21
C ALA A 54 14.12 3.72 14.30
N ASP A 55 13.60 3.26 15.44
CA ASP A 55 13.20 1.87 15.66
C ASP A 55 11.97 1.49 14.82
N ARG A 56 11.02 2.42 14.61
CA ARG A 56 9.85 2.23 13.74
C ARG A 56 10.24 2.06 12.27
N ALA A 57 11.14 2.90 11.75
CA ALA A 57 11.67 2.75 10.40
C ALA A 57 12.44 1.43 10.22
N ALA A 58 13.25 1.03 11.21
CA ALA A 58 13.95 -0.25 11.18
C ALA A 58 12.97 -1.45 11.19
N ALA A 59 11.91 -1.40 12.00
CA ALA A 59 10.88 -2.43 12.05
C ALA A 59 10.11 -2.54 10.73
N PHE A 60 9.80 -1.42 10.08
CA PHE A 60 9.24 -1.41 8.73
C PHE A 60 10.21 -2.08 7.74
N GLN A 61 11.48 -1.69 7.76
CA GLN A 61 12.50 -2.26 6.88
C GLN A 61 12.70 -3.76 7.08
N ASP A 62 12.56 -4.25 8.32
CA ASP A 62 12.63 -5.69 8.61
C ASP A 62 11.48 -6.47 8.00
N ARG A 63 10.29 -5.88 8.00
CA ARG A 63 9.07 -6.55 7.56
C ARG A 63 8.87 -6.43 6.04
N TRP A 64 9.00 -5.22 5.53
CA TRP A 64 8.62 -4.84 4.17
C TRP A 64 9.83 -4.55 3.28
N GLY A 65 10.94 -4.12 3.86
CA GLY A 65 12.16 -3.71 3.13
C GLY A 65 12.59 -4.71 2.06
N GLY A 66 12.82 -4.19 0.86
CA GLY A 66 13.23 -4.98 -0.30
C GLY A 66 12.10 -5.80 -0.95
N LEU A 67 10.83 -5.58 -0.61
CA LEU A 67 9.70 -6.22 -1.31
C LEU A 67 9.27 -5.38 -2.51
N ALA A 68 9.46 -5.89 -3.71
CA ALA A 68 8.81 -5.37 -4.92
C ALA A 68 7.53 -6.17 -5.18
N LEU A 69 6.39 -5.48 -5.23
CA LEU A 69 5.11 -6.05 -5.63
C LEU A 69 4.79 -5.70 -7.09
N PRO A 70 3.83 -6.38 -7.75
CA PRO A 70 3.29 -5.92 -9.02
C PRO A 70 2.80 -4.47 -8.95
N PRO A 71 2.86 -3.71 -10.06
CA PRO A 71 2.33 -2.35 -10.09
C PRO A 71 0.85 -2.31 -9.68
N ALA A 72 0.51 -1.40 -8.78
CA ALA A 72 -0.86 -1.08 -8.45
C ALA A 72 -1.63 -0.61 -9.70
N PRO A 73 -2.93 -0.93 -9.84
CA PRO A 73 -3.74 -0.38 -10.93
C PRO A 73 -4.08 1.11 -10.77
N PHE A 74 -3.56 1.75 -9.72
CA PHE A 74 -3.81 3.13 -9.29
C PHE A 74 -2.50 3.74 -8.74
N HIS A 75 -2.50 5.04 -8.46
CA HIS A 75 -1.33 5.77 -7.92
C HIS A 75 -0.04 5.51 -8.69
N GLU A 76 -0.14 5.48 -10.02
CA GLU A 76 0.97 5.23 -10.94
C GLU A 76 1.81 4.01 -10.57
N GLY A 77 1.15 2.97 -10.05
CA GLY A 77 1.76 1.69 -9.76
C GLY A 77 2.29 1.52 -8.34
N GLY A 78 2.14 2.51 -7.46
CA GLY A 78 2.63 2.43 -6.08
C GLY A 78 4.16 2.50 -5.96
N PRO A 79 4.73 2.25 -4.77
CA PRO A 79 6.17 2.13 -4.60
C PRO A 79 6.74 1.00 -5.46
N ARG A 80 7.90 1.25 -6.04
CA ARG A 80 8.65 0.29 -6.86
C ARG A 80 9.17 -0.88 -6.03
N VAL A 81 9.75 -0.55 -4.87
CA VAL A 81 10.23 -1.46 -3.84
C VAL A 81 9.86 -0.82 -2.52
N LEU A 82 9.24 -1.58 -1.61
CA LEU A 82 9.00 -1.11 -0.24
C LEU A 82 10.34 -1.00 0.48
N GLU A 83 10.64 0.20 0.98
CA GLU A 83 11.86 0.51 1.74
C GLU A 83 11.58 1.69 2.66
N ALA A 84 12.13 1.67 3.87
CA ALA A 84 12.09 2.83 4.75
C ALA A 84 13.30 3.75 4.51
N ALA A 85 13.05 5.06 4.51
CA ALA A 85 14.11 6.06 4.54
C ALA A 85 14.35 6.59 5.97
N CYS A 86 15.27 7.56 6.09
CA CYS A 86 15.47 8.32 7.31
C CYS A 86 14.15 9.00 7.73
N PRO A 87 13.73 8.89 9.01
CA PRO A 87 12.57 9.63 9.49
C PRO A 87 12.72 11.14 9.31
N GLN A 88 11.61 11.78 8.97
CA GLN A 88 11.48 13.21 8.75
C GLN A 88 10.29 13.74 9.55
N GLY A 89 10.26 15.05 9.79
CA GLY A 89 9.20 15.72 10.53
C GLY A 89 9.65 16.24 11.88
N SER A 90 8.69 16.41 12.79
CA SER A 90 8.90 17.07 14.07
C SER A 90 7.92 16.55 15.13
N ALA A 91 8.17 16.87 16.40
CA ALA A 91 7.24 16.52 17.47
C ALA A 91 5.85 17.19 17.32
N ALA A 92 5.76 18.32 16.62
CA ALA A 92 4.52 19.06 16.42
C ALA A 92 3.73 18.54 15.21
N GLU A 93 4.41 18.18 14.13
CA GLU A 93 3.79 17.75 12.87
C GLU A 93 3.65 16.21 12.79
N GLY A 94 4.34 15.49 13.67
CA GLY A 94 4.49 14.04 13.59
C GLY A 94 5.72 13.64 12.77
N TRP A 95 6.17 12.41 12.98
CA TRP A 95 7.29 11.82 12.25
C TRP A 95 6.80 10.86 11.19
N SER A 96 7.36 10.93 9.99
CA SER A 96 7.09 10.02 8.89
C SER A 96 8.41 9.52 8.29
N PHE A 97 8.33 8.53 7.40
CA PHE A 97 9.45 8.14 6.55
C PHE A 97 8.92 7.62 5.22
N ASP A 98 9.71 7.76 4.16
CA ASP A 98 9.35 7.25 2.84
C ASP A 98 9.12 5.74 2.90
N ALA A 99 8.14 5.26 2.14
CA ALA A 99 7.76 3.86 2.03
C ALA A 99 8.28 3.20 0.74
N GLY A 100 9.23 3.85 0.07
CA GLY A 100 9.86 3.39 -1.16
C GLY A 100 9.75 4.39 -2.31
N GLU A 101 10.67 4.28 -3.26
CA GLU A 101 10.67 5.15 -4.45
C GLU A 101 9.44 4.89 -5.34
N CYS A 102 8.90 5.95 -5.92
CA CYS A 102 7.87 5.85 -6.95
C CYS A 102 8.40 5.13 -8.21
N ARG A 103 7.51 4.41 -8.91
CA ARG A 103 7.87 3.74 -10.18
C ARG A 103 8.13 4.72 -11.32
N VAL A 104 7.52 5.89 -11.25
CA VAL A 104 7.64 6.99 -12.21
C VAL A 104 7.82 8.30 -11.44
N SER A 105 8.29 9.34 -12.11
CA SER A 105 8.42 10.67 -11.50
C SER A 105 7.03 11.27 -11.25
N MET A 106 6.75 11.67 -10.01
CA MET A 106 5.43 12.12 -9.55
C MET A 106 5.50 13.41 -8.74
N ALA A 107 4.35 14.04 -8.55
CA ALA A 107 4.18 15.22 -7.67
C ALA A 107 4.02 14.86 -6.18
N TYR A 108 4.16 13.58 -5.82
CA TYR A 108 4.04 13.07 -4.47
C TYR A 108 4.98 11.85 -4.27
N GLY A 109 5.28 11.53 -3.01
CA GLY A 109 5.96 10.31 -2.58
C GLY A 109 5.02 9.37 -1.82
N PHE A 110 5.43 8.13 -1.60
CA PHE A 110 4.75 7.22 -0.67
C PHE A 110 5.45 7.26 0.67
N ALA A 111 4.70 7.35 1.76
CA ALA A 111 5.27 7.44 3.11
C ALA A 111 4.44 6.68 4.15
N ILE A 112 5.09 6.37 5.26
CA ILE A 112 4.46 5.87 6.47
C ILE A 112 4.29 7.02 7.46
N GLY A 113 3.05 7.35 7.74
CA GLY A 113 2.67 8.43 8.65
C GLY A 113 3.01 8.15 10.12
N PRO A 114 2.82 9.14 11.01
CA PRO A 114 3.12 9.02 12.43
C PRO A 114 2.29 7.95 13.16
N ASP A 115 1.10 7.64 12.64
CA ASP A 115 0.20 6.59 13.13
C ASP A 115 0.47 5.22 12.50
N GLY A 116 1.43 5.12 11.59
CA GLY A 116 1.72 3.90 10.83
C GLY A 116 0.89 3.73 9.56
N ALA A 117 0.04 4.70 9.21
CA ALA A 117 -0.74 4.67 7.98
C ALA A 117 0.16 4.70 6.75
N PHE A 118 -0.22 3.93 5.72
CA PHE A 118 0.40 4.01 4.40
C PHE A 118 -0.31 5.10 3.60
N GLY A 119 0.44 6.09 3.14
CA GLY A 119 -0.12 7.31 2.56
C GLY A 119 0.71 7.88 1.41
N ILE A 120 0.21 8.97 0.86
CA ILE A 120 0.98 9.85 -0.03
C ILE A 120 1.41 11.10 0.72
N ASP A 121 2.67 11.48 0.51
CA ASP A 121 3.21 12.75 0.93
C ASP A 121 3.26 13.68 -0.29
N ALA A 122 2.39 14.69 -0.27
CA ALA A 122 2.11 15.63 -1.37
C ALA A 122 2.00 17.05 -0.77
N ASP A 123 1.21 17.95 -1.37
CA ASP A 123 0.88 19.24 -0.74
C ASP A 123 0.23 19.05 0.64
N ARG A 124 -0.49 17.92 0.82
CA ARG A 124 -1.03 17.48 2.10
C ARG A 124 -0.76 15.99 2.29
N TRP A 125 -0.22 15.63 3.45
CA TRP A 125 -0.20 14.26 3.93
C TRP A 125 -1.61 13.65 3.83
N THR A 126 -1.72 12.53 3.13
CA THR A 126 -3.00 11.86 2.90
C THR A 126 -2.86 10.36 3.16
N PRO A 127 -3.40 9.84 4.28
CA PRO A 127 -3.38 8.41 4.57
C PRO A 127 -4.34 7.66 3.63
N LEU A 128 -3.81 6.72 2.85
CA LEU A 128 -4.60 5.90 1.94
C LEU A 128 -5.24 4.73 2.69
N HIS A 129 -4.41 4.04 3.47
CA HIS A 129 -4.76 2.86 4.26
C HIS A 129 -4.19 3.02 5.67
N ALA A 130 -4.87 2.48 6.68
CA ALA A 130 -4.46 2.60 8.08
C ALA A 130 -3.13 1.87 8.38
N SER A 131 -2.66 1.03 7.47
CA SER A 131 -1.35 0.38 7.54
C SER A 131 -0.85 -0.07 6.18
N THR A 132 0.44 -0.44 6.11
CA THR A 132 1.02 -1.12 4.94
C THR A 132 0.34 -2.45 4.66
N ASP A 133 -0.12 -3.18 5.69
CA ASP A 133 -0.90 -4.40 5.53
C ASP A 133 -2.16 -4.11 4.71
N GLY A 134 -2.91 -3.06 5.08
CA GLY A 134 -4.13 -2.64 4.37
C GLY A 134 -3.87 -2.29 2.90
N TRP A 135 -2.76 -1.60 2.62
CA TRP A 135 -2.34 -1.31 1.25
C TRP A 135 -2.01 -2.58 0.46
N VAL A 136 -1.29 -3.55 1.05
CA VAL A 136 -1.01 -4.84 0.39
C VAL A 136 -2.28 -5.67 0.19
N GLU A 137 -3.22 -5.63 1.13
CA GLU A 137 -4.54 -6.25 1.00
C GLU A 137 -5.34 -5.66 -0.16
N SER A 138 -5.30 -4.33 -0.32
CA SER A 138 -5.91 -3.60 -1.44
C SER A 138 -5.31 -4.04 -2.78
N LEU A 139 -3.98 -4.15 -2.88
CA LEU A 139 -3.30 -4.65 -4.08
C LEU A 139 -3.69 -6.09 -4.42
N ALA A 140 -3.66 -6.97 -3.42
CA ALA A 140 -4.01 -8.37 -3.61
C ALA A 140 -5.47 -8.54 -4.03
N LEU A 141 -6.37 -7.71 -3.48
CA LEU A 141 -7.77 -7.68 -3.87
C LEU A 141 -7.95 -7.19 -5.31
N ALA A 142 -7.22 -6.17 -5.74
CA ALA A 142 -7.25 -5.70 -7.12
C ALA A 142 -6.74 -6.74 -8.12
N ALA A 143 -5.62 -7.41 -7.79
CA ALA A 143 -5.07 -8.48 -8.62
C ALA A 143 -6.05 -9.65 -8.75
N HIS A 144 -6.69 -10.03 -7.64
CA HIS A 144 -7.70 -11.09 -7.62
C HIS A 144 -8.96 -10.69 -8.40
N ALA A 145 -9.53 -9.52 -8.13
CA ALA A 145 -10.73 -9.04 -8.80
C ALA A 145 -10.52 -8.96 -10.33
N ARG A 146 -9.38 -8.44 -10.76
CA ARG A 146 -9.02 -8.34 -12.19
C ARG A 146 -8.92 -9.70 -12.87
N ARG A 147 -8.55 -10.76 -12.14
CA ARG A 147 -8.43 -12.12 -12.71
C ARG A 147 -9.79 -12.76 -12.99
N TRP A 148 -10.82 -12.41 -12.22
CA TRP A 148 -12.11 -13.10 -12.25
C TRP A 148 -13.26 -12.26 -12.79
N ALA A 149 -13.13 -10.93 -12.77
CA ALA A 149 -14.15 -10.05 -13.30
C ALA A 149 -14.31 -10.24 -14.81
N THR A 150 -15.55 -10.24 -15.28
CA THR A 150 -15.85 -10.23 -16.71
C THR A 150 -15.66 -8.84 -17.32
N THR A 151 -15.77 -7.80 -16.48
CA THR A 151 -15.61 -6.41 -16.86
C THR A 151 -14.81 -5.65 -15.81
N VAL A 152 -13.98 -4.71 -16.28
CA VAL A 152 -13.29 -3.75 -15.43
C VAL A 152 -13.51 -2.36 -16.01
N THR A 153 -14.27 -1.53 -15.32
CA THR A 153 -14.60 -0.18 -15.74
C THR A 153 -13.87 0.83 -14.85
N ARG A 154 -13.10 1.72 -15.48
CA ARG A 154 -12.46 2.85 -14.80
C ARG A 154 -13.32 4.10 -14.97
N ILE A 155 -13.57 4.80 -13.87
CA ILE A 155 -14.35 6.03 -13.78
C ILE A 155 -13.46 7.09 -13.14
N THR A 156 -13.50 8.32 -13.62
CA THR A 156 -12.64 9.41 -13.14
C THR A 156 -13.42 10.71 -12.91
N GLY A 157 -12.86 11.58 -12.08
CA GLY A 157 -13.43 12.89 -11.75
C GLY A 157 -14.77 12.80 -11.05
N GLU A 158 -15.62 13.80 -11.27
CA GLU A 158 -16.92 13.97 -10.59
C GLU A 158 -17.88 12.79 -10.80
N ALA A 159 -17.70 12.00 -11.87
CA ALA A 159 -18.51 10.81 -12.10
C ALA A 159 -18.32 9.74 -10.99
N VAL A 160 -17.19 9.75 -10.29
CA VAL A 160 -16.95 8.85 -9.16
C VAL A 160 -17.87 9.17 -7.98
N ASP A 161 -18.19 10.44 -7.75
CA ASP A 161 -19.09 10.84 -6.65
C ASP A 161 -20.56 10.46 -6.93
N THR A 162 -20.88 10.14 -8.18
CA THR A 162 -22.20 9.64 -8.59
C THR A 162 -22.32 8.12 -8.57
N LEU A 163 -21.26 7.40 -8.15
CA LEU A 163 -21.32 5.94 -8.03
C LEU A 163 -22.33 5.54 -6.96
N ASP A 164 -23.26 4.69 -7.37
CA ASP A 164 -24.18 4.04 -6.44
C ASP A 164 -23.44 2.93 -5.69
N LEU A 165 -23.26 3.14 -4.39
CA LEU A 165 -22.67 2.16 -3.47
C LEU A 165 -23.75 1.49 -2.61
N ASP A 166 -25.03 1.79 -2.84
CA ASP A 166 -26.11 1.13 -2.10
C ASP A 166 -26.06 -0.38 -2.36
N GLY A 167 -26.33 -1.16 -1.30
CA GLY A 167 -26.20 -2.61 -1.32
C GLY A 167 -24.77 -3.15 -1.38
N HIS A 168 -23.74 -2.29 -1.31
CA HIS A 168 -22.36 -2.71 -1.15
C HIS A 168 -21.89 -2.56 0.30
N GLU A 169 -21.11 -3.53 0.76
CA GLU A 169 -20.49 -3.49 2.08
C GLU A 169 -19.01 -3.11 1.97
N PRO A 170 -18.47 -2.32 2.91
CA PRO A 170 -17.05 -2.02 2.94
C PRO A 170 -16.22 -3.29 3.16
N VAL A 171 -15.05 -3.37 2.54
CA VAL A 171 -14.12 -4.49 2.72
C VAL A 171 -13.13 -4.13 3.84
N PRO A 172 -13.30 -4.63 5.08
CA PRO A 172 -12.53 -4.17 6.23
C PRO A 172 -11.04 -4.56 6.16
N GLU A 173 -10.70 -5.64 5.47
CA GLU A 173 -9.33 -6.16 5.41
C GLU A 173 -8.36 -5.18 4.73
N VAL A 174 -8.85 -4.34 3.81
CA VAL A 174 -8.02 -3.33 3.16
C VAL A 174 -7.71 -2.14 4.06
N GLN A 175 -8.38 -2.02 5.21
CA GLN A 175 -8.18 -0.93 6.18
C GLN A 175 -8.17 0.46 5.51
N GLY A 176 -9.10 0.68 4.57
CA GLY A 176 -9.16 1.89 3.78
C GLY A 176 -9.42 3.14 4.63
N VAL A 177 -8.71 4.23 4.34
CA VAL A 177 -8.90 5.54 4.97
C VAL A 177 -9.46 6.52 3.95
N THR A 178 -8.64 7.02 3.02
CA THR A 178 -9.16 7.75 1.85
C THR A 178 -9.50 6.82 0.70
N ASP A 179 -8.76 5.71 0.59
CA ASP A 179 -8.94 4.73 -0.46
C ASP A 179 -9.71 3.53 0.09
N THR A 180 -10.86 3.23 -0.50
CA THR A 180 -11.82 2.27 0.06
C THR A 180 -12.26 1.25 -0.96
N TRP A 181 -12.65 0.08 -0.46
CA TRP A 181 -13.19 -1.00 -1.27
C TRP A 181 -14.59 -1.37 -0.78
N TRP A 182 -15.45 -1.68 -1.73
CA TRP A 182 -16.85 -2.00 -1.55
C TRP A 182 -17.17 -3.31 -2.28
N ARG A 183 -17.98 -4.15 -1.65
CA ARG A 183 -18.33 -5.49 -2.13
C ARG A 183 -19.84 -5.59 -2.30
N GLY A 184 -20.28 -5.82 -3.54
CA GLY A 184 -21.67 -6.04 -3.90
C GLY A 184 -21.98 -7.52 -4.15
N GLU A 185 -23.17 -7.78 -4.69
CA GLU A 185 -23.64 -9.14 -5.02
C GLU A 185 -22.81 -9.78 -6.14
N ASP A 186 -22.37 -9.03 -7.14
CA ASP A 186 -21.60 -9.53 -8.29
C ASP A 186 -20.44 -8.60 -8.68
N SER A 187 -20.09 -7.67 -7.80
CA SER A 187 -19.13 -6.59 -8.06
C SER A 187 -18.17 -6.35 -6.90
N LEU A 188 -16.99 -5.81 -7.24
CA LEU A 188 -16.10 -5.13 -6.32
C LEU A 188 -15.86 -3.72 -6.86
N ILE A 189 -15.93 -2.71 -6.00
CA ILE A 189 -15.68 -1.31 -6.36
C ILE A 189 -14.55 -0.78 -5.50
N ALA A 190 -13.48 -0.33 -6.13
CA ALA A 190 -12.40 0.39 -5.47
C ALA A 190 -12.53 1.88 -5.77
N VAL A 191 -12.47 2.73 -4.74
CA VAL A 191 -12.50 4.18 -4.90
C VAL A 191 -11.23 4.77 -4.31
N TYR A 192 -10.44 5.42 -5.17
CA TYR A 192 -9.15 6.02 -4.87
C TYR A 192 -9.29 7.54 -4.79
N ARG A 193 -9.24 8.08 -3.57
CA ARG A 193 -9.37 9.52 -3.30
C ARG A 193 -8.06 10.18 -2.93
N GLY A 194 -7.04 9.37 -2.62
CA GLY A 194 -5.73 9.82 -2.14
C GLY A 194 -5.18 11.03 -2.88
N GLU A 195 -4.94 10.89 -4.18
CA GLU A 195 -4.37 11.97 -5.01
C GLU A 195 -5.26 13.21 -5.07
N ALA A 196 -6.57 13.03 -5.21
CA ALA A 196 -7.49 14.16 -5.28
C ALA A 196 -7.44 15.01 -4.01
N VAL A 197 -7.33 14.36 -2.85
CA VAL A 197 -7.20 15.03 -1.55
C VAL A 197 -5.79 15.62 -1.38
N GLY A 198 -4.75 14.83 -1.57
CA GLY A 198 -3.36 15.22 -1.34
C GLY A 198 -2.89 16.36 -2.23
N LEU A 199 -3.35 16.41 -3.48
CA LEU A 199 -3.02 17.45 -4.46
C LEU A 199 -4.10 18.56 -4.54
N GLY A 200 -5.21 18.44 -3.79
CA GLY A 200 -6.35 19.33 -3.94
C GLY A 200 -6.92 19.37 -5.38
N ALA A 201 -6.89 18.24 -6.07
CA ALA A 201 -7.20 18.12 -7.49
C ALA A 201 -8.35 17.11 -7.73
N PRO A 202 -9.63 17.54 -7.67
CA PRO A 202 -10.79 16.65 -7.82
C PRO A 202 -10.79 15.80 -9.10
N ARG A 203 -10.12 16.27 -10.16
CA ARG A 203 -9.95 15.52 -11.41
C ARG A 203 -9.15 14.22 -11.27
N CYS A 204 -8.36 14.07 -10.20
CA CYS A 204 -7.59 12.86 -9.89
C CYS A 204 -8.41 11.81 -9.14
N LEU A 205 -9.70 12.09 -8.85
CA LEU A 205 -10.59 11.10 -8.26
C LEU A 205 -10.78 9.95 -9.23
N GLU A 206 -10.62 8.72 -8.76
CA GLU A 206 -10.68 7.53 -9.61
C GLU A 206 -11.42 6.39 -8.91
N ALA A 207 -12.19 5.63 -9.67
CA ALA A 207 -12.81 4.40 -9.19
C ALA A 207 -12.73 3.28 -10.23
N HIS A 208 -12.56 2.06 -9.76
CA HIS A 208 -12.54 0.85 -10.58
C HIS A 208 -13.70 -0.04 -10.16
N VAL A 209 -14.57 -0.37 -11.11
CA VAL A 209 -15.68 -1.30 -10.94
C VAL A 209 -15.30 -2.62 -11.61
N TYR A 210 -15.15 -3.66 -10.81
CA TYR A 210 -14.92 -5.04 -11.24
C TYR A 210 -16.25 -5.78 -11.22
N GLY A 211 -16.86 -6.01 -12.39
CA GLY A 211 -18.20 -6.58 -12.52
C GLY A 211 -18.22 -8.05 -12.97
N GLY A 212 -19.33 -8.73 -12.70
CA GLY A 212 -19.56 -10.12 -13.10
C GLY A 212 -18.72 -11.13 -12.32
N LEU A 213 -18.41 -10.83 -11.07
CA LEU A 213 -17.68 -11.72 -10.17
C LEU A 213 -18.64 -12.77 -9.58
N ASP A 214 -18.24 -14.03 -9.62
CA ASP A 214 -18.90 -15.08 -8.85
C ASP A 214 -18.51 -15.01 -7.36
N ALA A 215 -19.06 -15.90 -6.53
CA ALA A 215 -18.77 -15.91 -5.09
C ALA A 215 -17.26 -16.08 -4.78
N TRP A 216 -16.51 -16.78 -5.64
CA TRP A 216 -15.07 -16.98 -5.52
C TRP A 216 -14.29 -15.72 -5.85
N GLY A 217 -14.65 -15.05 -6.96
CA GLY A 217 -14.11 -13.76 -7.39
C GLY A 217 -14.29 -12.67 -6.33
N ARG A 218 -15.32 -12.79 -5.48
CA ARG A 218 -15.54 -11.88 -4.35
C ARG A 218 -14.71 -12.26 -3.12
N HIS A 219 -14.81 -13.47 -2.55
CA HIS A 219 -14.38 -13.73 -1.17
C HIS A 219 -12.99 -14.34 -0.96
N CYS A 220 -12.48 -15.13 -1.91
CA CYS A 220 -11.18 -15.80 -1.86
C CYS A 220 -10.70 -16.30 -0.46
N THR A 221 -11.37 -17.31 0.10
CA THR A 221 -10.75 -18.22 1.07
C THR A 221 -10.06 -19.33 0.31
N TYR A 222 -8.76 -19.17 0.00
CA TYR A 222 -7.91 -20.34 -0.25
C TYR A 222 -7.65 -21.10 1.04
#